data_AF-A0A3P1V927-F1
#
_entry.id   AF-A0A3P1V927-F1
#
_cell.length_a   1.000
_cell.length_b   1.000
_cell.length_c   1.000
_cell.angle_alpha   90.00
_cell.angle_beta   90.00
_cell.angle_gamma   90.00
#
_symmetry.space_group_name_H-M   'P 1'
#
loop_
_entity.id
_entity.type
_entity.pdbx_description
1 polymer ?
#
loop_
_entity_poly.entity_id
_entity_poly.type
_entity_poly.pdbx_seq_one_letter_code
_entity_poly.pdbx_strand_id
1 'polypeptide(L)'
;MDASYAVIADIIGSRHLPDRAEAQRAFLAALDRAARGLNLPRPPYASVGDEFQAVASALGDALALTLRAHLLLPPGLELRFGIGQGDVIEVDGARGVAGAPIEDGPAWWAARDAIEHAHALQDRGDRYARTWLRCSPRVPGGRRGSERAEGREDRGLREREAVVNSLLLLRDHGIARLQLRQRRMMAGLVLGEKQVEIARAERVSQQAVSDLARGAGAALLESHRLLEGLAAPGAAPGGSARSAGGARGGGRR
;
A
#
# COMPACT_ATOMS: atom_id res chain seq x y z
N MET A 1 -10.15 9.98 18.05
CA MET A 1 -10.09 9.43 16.68
C MET A 1 -8.78 8.69 16.53
N ASP A 2 -8.74 7.54 15.89
CA ASP A 2 -7.45 6.94 15.52
C ASP A 2 -6.81 7.75 14.38
N ALA A 3 -5.49 7.72 14.27
CA ALA A 3 -4.79 8.48 13.23
C ALA A 3 -5.14 7.92 11.84
N SER A 4 -5.44 8.80 10.89
CA SER A 4 -5.66 8.44 9.49
C SER A 4 -4.35 8.44 8.72
N TYR A 5 -4.34 7.74 7.58
CA TYR A 5 -3.19 7.65 6.69
C TYR A 5 -3.59 8.13 5.31
N ALA A 6 -3.20 9.36 4.97
CA ALA A 6 -3.34 9.87 3.62
C ALA A 6 -2.27 9.24 2.71
N VAL A 7 -2.66 8.87 1.50
CA VAL A 7 -1.77 8.32 0.47
C VAL A 7 -1.89 9.20 -0.75
N ILE A 8 -0.77 9.78 -1.18
CA ILE A 8 -0.63 10.48 -2.45
C ILE A 8 0.21 9.61 -3.37
N ALA A 9 -0.14 9.52 -4.64
CA ALA A 9 0.67 8.89 -5.67
C ALA A 9 0.86 9.80 -6.87
N ASP A 10 2.06 9.86 -7.44
CA ASP A 10 2.34 10.56 -8.68
C ASP A 10 2.97 9.62 -9.73
N ILE A 11 2.78 9.94 -11.00
CA ILE A 11 3.30 9.16 -12.11
C ILE A 11 4.78 9.45 -12.31
N ILE A 12 5.62 8.42 -12.23
CA ILE A 12 7.03 8.53 -12.60
C ILE A 12 7.13 8.63 -14.12
N GLY A 13 7.79 9.68 -14.61
CA GLY A 13 8.06 9.85 -16.05
C GLY A 13 6.83 10.23 -16.87
N SER A 14 5.82 10.89 -16.27
CA SER A 14 4.54 11.19 -16.92
C SER A 14 4.63 11.87 -18.29
N ARG A 15 5.66 12.70 -18.49
CA ARG A 15 5.94 13.41 -19.76
C ARG A 15 6.25 12.49 -20.95
N HIS A 16 6.61 11.24 -20.69
CA HIS A 16 6.99 10.26 -21.72
C HIS A 16 5.86 9.24 -21.99
N LEU A 17 4.68 9.42 -21.40
CA LEU A 17 3.54 8.54 -21.66
C LEU A 17 2.99 8.79 -23.07
N PRO A 18 2.93 7.75 -23.93
CA PRO A 18 2.47 7.91 -25.31
C PRO A 18 0.96 8.18 -25.39
N ASP A 19 0.16 7.53 -24.54
CA ASP A 19 -1.27 7.79 -24.36
C ASP A 19 -1.55 8.00 -22.86
N ARG A 20 -1.72 9.27 -22.48
CA ARG A 20 -1.99 9.66 -21.09
C ARG A 20 -3.36 9.16 -20.61
N ALA A 21 -4.36 9.10 -21.48
CA ALA A 21 -5.70 8.68 -21.11
C ALA A 21 -5.75 7.16 -20.88
N GLU A 22 -5.07 6.38 -21.72
CA GLU A 22 -4.91 4.94 -21.51
C GLU A 22 -4.12 4.64 -20.24
N ALA A 23 -3.00 5.34 -20.03
CA ALA A 23 -2.20 5.19 -18.81
C ALA A 23 -3.03 5.51 -17.55
N GLN A 24 -3.81 6.59 -17.55
CA GLN A 24 -4.70 6.93 -16.43
C GLN A 24 -5.73 5.82 -16.13
N ARG A 25 -6.38 5.25 -17.16
CA ARG A 25 -7.29 4.12 -16.96
C ARG A 25 -6.58 2.91 -16.35
N ALA A 26 -5.36 2.62 -16.81
CA ALA A 26 -4.56 1.53 -16.29
C ALA A 26 -4.13 1.73 -14.82
N PHE A 27 -3.72 2.96 -14.45
CA PHE A 27 -3.41 3.32 -13.07
C PHE A 27 -4.63 3.15 -12.15
N LEU A 28 -5.79 3.68 -12.55
CA LEU A 28 -7.02 3.56 -11.77
C LEU A 28 -7.45 2.09 -11.61
N ALA A 29 -7.37 1.28 -12.67
CA ALA A 29 -7.70 -0.14 -12.60
C ALA A 29 -6.76 -0.92 -11.67
N ALA A 30 -5.46 -0.58 -11.66
CA ALA A 30 -4.49 -1.19 -10.75
C ALA A 30 -4.74 -0.77 -9.29
N LEU A 31 -5.04 0.50 -9.04
CA LEU A 31 -5.35 1.02 -7.71
C LEU A 31 -6.66 0.46 -7.16
N ASP A 32 -7.71 0.35 -7.98
CA ASP A 32 -8.97 -0.29 -7.60
C ASP A 32 -8.76 -1.75 -7.19
N ARG A 33 -8.00 -2.51 -8.00
CA ARG A 33 -7.66 -3.90 -7.67
C ARG A 33 -6.80 -3.99 -6.41
N ALA A 34 -5.87 -3.06 -6.19
CA ALA A 34 -5.04 -3.00 -5.00
C ALA A 34 -5.85 -2.73 -3.72
N ALA A 35 -6.89 -1.90 -3.82
CA ALA A 35 -7.76 -1.50 -2.72
C ALA A 35 -8.71 -2.60 -2.22
N ARG A 36 -8.88 -3.70 -2.96
CA ARG A 36 -9.86 -4.75 -2.61
C ARG A 36 -9.57 -5.36 -1.23
N GLY A 37 -10.59 -5.35 -0.39
CA GLY A 37 -10.51 -5.90 0.97
C GLY A 37 -9.67 -5.07 1.94
N LEU A 38 -9.30 -3.84 1.59
CA LEU A 38 -8.66 -2.89 2.51
C LEU A 38 -9.70 -1.97 3.14
N ASN A 39 -9.46 -1.51 4.37
CA ASN A 39 -10.31 -0.54 5.05
C ASN A 39 -9.96 0.89 4.59
N LEU A 40 -10.46 1.25 3.42
CA LEU A 40 -10.37 2.60 2.86
C LEU A 40 -11.77 3.22 2.91
N PRO A 41 -11.97 4.39 3.57
CA PRO A 41 -13.28 5.06 3.60
C PRO A 41 -13.85 5.36 2.21
N ARG A 42 -12.98 5.43 1.20
CA ARG A 42 -13.32 5.59 -0.22
C ARG A 42 -12.26 4.93 -1.11
N PRO A 43 -12.64 4.48 -2.32
CA PRO A 43 -11.68 3.97 -3.29
C PRO A 43 -10.62 5.03 -3.66
N PRO A 44 -9.41 4.62 -4.07
CA PRO A 44 -8.43 5.54 -4.64
C PRO A 44 -9.00 6.25 -5.86
N TYR A 45 -8.73 7.56 -5.99
CA TYR A 45 -9.24 8.37 -7.07
C TYR A 45 -8.14 9.25 -7.67
N ALA A 46 -8.31 9.63 -8.94
CA ALA A 46 -7.45 10.63 -9.56
C ALA A 46 -7.84 12.01 -9.02
N SER A 47 -6.84 12.77 -8.56
CA SER A 47 -7.01 14.19 -8.25
C SER A 47 -6.68 15.01 -9.50
N VAL A 48 -6.03 16.16 -9.36
CA VAL A 48 -5.70 17.03 -10.50
C VAL A 48 -4.40 16.56 -11.16
N GLY A 49 -4.44 16.28 -12.47
CA GLY A 49 -3.26 16.02 -13.29
C GLY A 49 -2.77 14.57 -13.24
N ASP A 50 -1.53 14.36 -12.80
CA ASP A 50 -0.85 13.05 -12.74
C ASP A 50 -0.87 12.44 -11.33
N GLU A 51 -1.74 12.95 -10.47
CA GLU A 51 -1.81 12.57 -9.06
C GLU A 51 -3.05 11.73 -8.73
N PHE A 52 -2.85 10.75 -7.85
CA PHE A 52 -3.90 9.91 -7.27
C PHE A 52 -3.87 10.01 -5.74
N GLN A 53 -5.03 9.84 -5.13
CA GLN A 53 -5.21 10.03 -3.70
C GLN A 53 -6.05 8.90 -3.09
N ALA A 54 -5.75 8.54 -1.85
CA ALA A 54 -6.54 7.63 -1.03
C ALA A 54 -6.36 7.95 0.45
N VAL A 55 -7.29 7.48 1.29
CA VAL A 55 -7.17 7.53 2.76
C VAL A 55 -7.36 6.12 3.28
N ALA A 56 -6.52 5.72 4.23
CA ALA A 56 -6.61 4.45 4.92
C ALA A 56 -6.83 4.66 6.43
N SER A 57 -7.65 3.80 7.02
CA SER A 57 -7.98 3.84 8.45
C SER A 57 -6.86 3.29 9.34
N ALA A 58 -5.93 2.51 8.77
CA ALA A 58 -4.77 1.96 9.47
C ALA A 58 -3.50 1.97 8.62
N LEU A 59 -2.34 1.90 9.29
CA LEU A 59 -1.04 1.84 8.63
C LEU A 59 -0.92 0.58 7.76
N GLY A 60 -1.41 -0.57 8.24
CA GLY A 60 -1.39 -1.82 7.49
C GLY A 60 -2.10 -1.70 6.14
N ASP A 61 -3.26 -1.05 6.11
CA ASP A 61 -4.03 -0.81 4.89
C ASP A 61 -3.28 0.10 3.90
N ALA A 62 -2.67 1.19 4.36
CA ALA A 62 -1.85 2.07 3.50
C ALA A 62 -0.61 1.35 2.92
N LEU A 63 0.06 0.53 3.74
CA LEU A 63 1.23 -0.23 3.31
C LEU A 63 0.84 -1.37 2.34
N ALA A 64 -0.29 -2.02 2.57
CA ALA A 64 -0.84 -3.04 1.67
C ALA A 64 -1.26 -2.44 0.32
N LEU A 65 -1.92 -1.27 0.33
CA LEU A 65 -2.33 -0.56 -0.88
C LEU A 65 -1.12 -0.27 -1.78
N THR A 66 -0.07 0.33 -1.23
CA THR A 66 1.14 0.71 -2.00
C THR A 66 1.91 -0.52 -2.51
N LEU A 67 2.05 -1.57 -1.69
CA LEU A 67 2.66 -2.83 -2.12
C LEU A 67 1.89 -3.47 -3.29
N ARG A 68 0.56 -3.61 -3.14
CA ARG A 68 -0.30 -4.20 -4.16
C ARG A 68 -0.26 -3.39 -5.45
N ALA A 69 -0.31 -2.07 -5.35
CA ALA A 69 -0.20 -1.18 -6.51
C ALA A 69 1.12 -1.42 -7.27
N HIS A 70 2.28 -1.39 -6.60
CA HIS A 70 3.58 -1.66 -7.23
C HIS A 70 3.65 -3.01 -7.96
N LEU A 71 2.98 -4.04 -7.44
CA LEU A 71 2.93 -5.36 -8.08
C LEU A 71 1.95 -5.42 -9.26
N LEU A 72 0.86 -4.66 -9.20
CA LEU A 72 -0.26 -4.71 -10.15
C LEU A 72 -0.09 -3.79 -11.37
N LEU A 73 0.75 -2.76 -11.28
CA LEU A 73 0.97 -1.85 -12.40
C LEU A 73 1.42 -2.61 -13.66
N PRO A 74 1.01 -2.17 -14.87
CA PRO A 74 1.53 -2.72 -16.12
C PRO A 74 3.04 -2.49 -16.30
N PRO A 75 3.69 -3.14 -17.28
CA PRO A 75 5.06 -2.84 -17.66
C PRO A 75 5.17 -1.39 -18.15
N GLY A 76 6.22 -0.67 -17.76
CA GLY A 76 6.45 0.71 -18.18
C GLY A 76 5.57 1.76 -17.49
N LEU A 77 4.61 1.34 -16.66
CA LEU A 77 3.84 2.24 -15.80
C LEU A 77 4.35 2.14 -14.37
N GLU A 78 4.65 3.30 -13.79
CA GLU A 78 5.29 3.40 -12.47
C GLU A 78 4.66 4.55 -11.69
N LEU A 79 4.39 4.28 -10.41
CA LEU A 79 3.93 5.28 -9.45
C LEU A 79 4.99 5.43 -8.37
N ARG A 80 5.10 6.65 -7.81
CA ARG A 80 5.73 6.90 -6.52
C ARG A 80 4.62 7.28 -5.54
N PHE A 81 4.83 6.98 -4.26
CA PHE A 81 3.85 7.13 -3.19
C PHE A 81 4.43 7.90 -2.01
N GLY A 82 3.64 8.83 -1.47
CA GLY A 82 3.83 9.41 -0.14
C GLY A 82 2.71 8.97 0.78
N ILE A 83 3.06 8.50 1.97
CA ILE A 83 2.12 8.15 3.03
C ILE A 83 2.28 9.17 4.16
N GLY A 84 1.20 9.77 4.60
CA GLY A 84 1.17 10.73 5.69
C GLY A 84 0.26 10.27 6.81
N GLN A 85 0.81 10.06 8.00
CA GLN A 85 0.01 9.79 9.20
C GLN A 85 -0.40 11.11 9.87
N GLY A 86 -1.69 11.28 10.15
CA GLY A 86 -2.20 12.49 10.78
C GLY A 86 -3.72 12.53 10.83
N ASP A 87 -4.26 13.69 11.19
CA ASP A 87 -5.70 13.93 11.07
C ASP A 87 -6.03 14.34 9.62
N VAL A 88 -7.20 13.92 9.16
CA VAL A 88 -7.81 14.32 7.88
C VAL A 88 -9.03 15.18 8.19
N ILE A 89 -9.10 16.36 7.60
CA ILE A 89 -10.12 17.36 7.85
C ILE A 89 -10.89 17.56 6.55
N GLU A 90 -12.19 17.30 6.57
CA GLU A 90 -13.06 17.62 5.43
C GLU A 90 -13.29 19.14 5.37
N VAL A 91 -13.14 19.72 4.18
CA VAL A 91 -13.43 21.13 3.93
C VAL A 91 -14.91 21.27 3.59
N ASP A 92 -15.68 21.86 4.51
CA ASP A 92 -17.14 21.96 4.40
C ASP A 92 -17.61 22.49 3.03
N GLY A 93 -18.50 21.73 2.40
CA GLY A 93 -19.18 22.11 1.16
C GLY A 93 -18.33 22.09 -0.11
N ALA A 94 -17.04 21.74 -0.02
CA ALA A 94 -16.15 21.73 -1.16
C ALA A 94 -16.06 20.33 -1.80
N ARG A 95 -16.40 20.25 -3.09
CA ARG A 95 -16.30 19.03 -3.92
C ARG A 95 -15.10 19.16 -4.85
N GLY A 96 -14.20 18.18 -4.78
CA GLY A 96 -13.06 18.02 -5.67
C GLY A 96 -13.41 17.23 -6.94
N VAL A 97 -12.35 16.79 -7.62
CA VAL A 97 -12.45 15.98 -8.84
C VAL A 97 -13.23 14.69 -8.55
N ALA A 98 -14.07 14.27 -9.51
CA ALA A 98 -14.95 13.10 -9.39
C ALA A 98 -15.95 13.14 -8.20
N GLY A 99 -16.23 14.32 -7.64
CA GLY A 99 -17.23 14.51 -6.58
C GLY A 99 -16.75 14.12 -5.17
N ALA A 100 -15.46 13.77 -5.03
CA ALA A 100 -14.83 13.49 -3.75
C ALA A 100 -14.80 14.78 -2.88
N PRO A 101 -15.05 14.71 -1.56
CA PRO A 101 -14.87 15.86 -0.69
C PRO A 101 -13.41 16.33 -0.74
N ILE A 102 -13.22 17.65 -0.78
CA ILE A 102 -11.91 18.25 -0.61
C ILE A 102 -11.53 18.06 0.86
N GLU A 103 -10.39 17.44 1.06
CA GLU A 103 -9.83 17.22 2.39
C GLU A 103 -8.49 17.93 2.50
N ASP A 104 -8.20 18.39 3.70
CA ASP A 104 -6.94 19.02 4.07
C ASP A 104 -6.49 18.48 5.43
N GLY A 105 -5.30 18.87 5.88
CA GLY A 105 -4.84 18.63 7.23
C GLY A 105 -3.53 17.85 7.32
N PRO A 106 -3.09 17.56 8.57
CA PRO A 106 -1.75 17.07 8.85
C PRO A 106 -1.38 15.77 8.11
N ALA A 107 -2.34 14.88 7.86
CA ALA A 107 -2.10 13.67 7.08
C ALA A 107 -1.72 14.00 5.62
N TRP A 108 -2.43 14.92 4.97
CA TRP A 108 -2.17 15.30 3.58
C TRP A 108 -0.85 16.06 3.41
N TRP A 109 -0.52 16.95 4.35
CA TRP A 109 0.76 17.67 4.35
C TRP A 109 1.93 16.69 4.52
N ALA A 110 1.83 15.76 5.48
CA ALA A 110 2.84 14.73 5.67
C ALA A 110 2.97 13.81 4.44
N ALA A 111 1.87 13.45 3.79
CA ALA A 111 1.91 12.63 2.58
C ALA A 111 2.62 13.37 1.42
N ARG A 112 2.42 14.69 1.32
CA ARG A 112 3.17 15.53 0.37
C ARG A 112 4.66 15.55 0.70
N ASP A 113 5.02 15.83 1.94
CA ASP A 113 6.44 15.83 2.36
C ASP A 113 7.10 14.47 2.11
N ALA A 114 6.35 13.39 2.28
CA ALA A 114 6.82 12.04 2.01
C ALA A 114 7.08 11.80 0.51
N ILE A 115 6.14 12.19 -0.37
CA ILE A 115 6.31 11.97 -1.82
C ILE A 115 7.43 12.85 -2.40
N GLU A 116 7.57 14.09 -1.93
CA GLU A 116 8.68 14.98 -2.31
C GLU A 116 10.02 14.44 -1.83
N HIS A 117 10.06 13.85 -0.62
CA HIS A 117 11.27 13.19 -0.15
C HIS A 117 11.65 12.01 -1.05
N ALA A 118 10.68 11.13 -1.38
CA ALA A 118 10.93 10.04 -2.33
C ALA A 118 11.38 10.54 -3.71
N HIS A 119 10.84 11.66 -4.19
CA HIS A 119 11.30 12.32 -5.41
C HIS A 119 12.77 12.69 -5.33
N ALA A 120 13.18 13.39 -4.26
CA ALA A 120 14.57 13.79 -4.05
C ALA A 120 15.54 12.59 -3.93
N LEU A 121 15.09 11.48 -3.31
CA LEU A 121 15.86 10.24 -3.25
C LEU A 121 16.10 9.64 -4.65
N GLN A 122 15.10 9.72 -5.54
CA GLN A 122 15.26 9.22 -6.90
C GLN A 122 16.15 10.12 -7.75
N ASP A 123 16.06 11.45 -7.59
CA ASP A 123 16.91 12.42 -8.30
C ASP A 123 18.39 12.26 -7.95
N ARG A 124 18.72 11.86 -6.71
CA ARG A 124 20.10 11.54 -6.30
C ARG A 124 20.58 10.15 -6.72
N GLY A 125 19.73 9.34 -7.34
CA GLY A 125 20.08 8.03 -7.91
C GLY A 125 19.49 6.80 -7.22
N ASP A 126 18.79 6.95 -6.09
CA ASP A 126 18.10 5.84 -5.41
C ASP A 126 16.77 5.51 -6.08
N ARG A 127 16.81 5.06 -7.34
CA ARG A 127 15.61 4.80 -8.17
C ARG A 127 14.61 3.80 -7.56
N TYR A 128 15.07 2.99 -6.62
CA TYR A 128 14.25 2.03 -5.87
C TYR A 128 13.40 2.69 -4.77
N ALA A 129 13.72 3.90 -4.31
CA ALA A 129 12.93 4.61 -3.29
C ALA A 129 11.64 5.17 -3.91
N ARG A 130 10.58 4.36 -3.92
CA ARG A 130 9.30 4.72 -4.55
C ARG A 130 8.19 5.01 -3.56
N THR A 131 8.43 4.74 -2.28
CA THR A 131 7.45 4.92 -1.22
C THR A 131 8.12 5.47 0.01
N TRP A 132 7.49 6.47 0.63
CA TRP A 132 7.97 7.04 1.89
C TRP A 132 6.81 7.33 2.84
N LEU A 133 7.08 7.24 4.14
CA LEU A 133 6.17 7.61 5.22
C LEU A 133 6.69 8.84 5.95
N ARG A 134 5.80 9.78 6.22
CA ARG A 134 5.96 10.82 7.25
C ARG A 134 4.83 10.77 8.26
N CYS A 135 5.15 11.03 9.52
CA CYS A 135 4.19 11.12 10.61
C CYS A 135 4.10 12.57 11.06
N SER A 136 2.90 13.14 11.00
CA SER A 136 2.66 14.44 11.61
C SER A 136 2.40 14.26 13.11
N PRO A 137 2.98 15.13 13.98
CA PRO A 137 2.59 15.17 15.38
C PRO A 137 1.09 15.48 15.45
N ARG A 138 0.39 14.73 16.31
CA ARG A 138 -1.03 14.95 16.51
C ARG A 138 -1.23 16.35 17.07
N VAL A 139 -2.08 17.17 16.45
CA VAL A 139 -2.42 18.49 17.01
C VAL A 139 -3.23 18.23 18.29
N PRO A 140 -2.72 18.54 19.49
CA PRO A 140 -3.46 18.23 20.70
C PRO A 140 -4.66 19.18 20.79
N GLY A 141 -5.86 18.61 20.66
CA GLY A 141 -7.08 19.29 21.06
C GLY A 141 -7.05 19.53 22.57
N GLY A 142 -6.58 20.69 23.00
CA GLY A 142 -6.80 21.24 24.34
C GLY A 142 -5.99 20.64 25.49
N ARG A 143 -4.65 20.81 25.46
CA ARG A 143 -3.77 21.15 26.61
C ARG A 143 -2.33 21.04 26.10
N ARG A 144 -1.58 22.14 26.18
CA ARG A 144 -0.16 22.19 25.85
C ARG A 144 0.56 21.16 26.74
N GLY A 145 1.05 20.09 26.14
CA GLY A 145 1.88 19.12 26.87
C GLY A 145 3.15 19.81 27.37
N SER A 146 3.78 19.29 28.43
CA SER A 146 5.09 19.79 28.83
C SER A 146 6.10 19.61 27.68
N GLU A 147 7.07 20.51 27.51
CA GLU A 147 8.14 20.40 26.48
C GLU A 147 8.85 19.03 26.46
N ARG A 148 8.98 18.37 27.63
CA ARG A 148 9.55 17.02 27.76
C ARG A 148 8.67 15.91 27.18
N ALA A 149 7.35 16.10 27.14
CA ALA A 149 6.41 15.17 26.53
C ALA A 149 6.43 15.36 25.01
N GLU A 150 6.39 16.60 24.52
CA GLU A 150 6.52 16.95 23.10
C GLU A 150 7.81 16.38 22.50
N GLY A 151 8.96 16.53 23.18
CA GLY A 151 10.23 15.97 22.72
C GLY A 151 10.31 14.43 22.73
N ARG A 152 9.52 13.74 23.56
CA ARG A 152 9.44 12.26 23.57
C ARG A 152 8.53 11.75 22.45
N GLU A 153 7.39 12.38 22.24
CA GLU A 153 6.46 12.05 21.14
C GLU A 153 7.16 12.21 19.79
N ASP A 154 7.87 13.33 19.62
CA ASP A 154 8.66 13.63 18.43
C ASP A 154 9.81 12.61 18.19
N ARG A 155 10.49 12.14 19.25
CA ARG A 155 11.44 11.03 19.14
C ARG A 155 10.76 9.72 18.70
N GLY A 156 9.62 9.39 19.29
CA GLY A 156 8.88 8.16 18.96
C GLY A 156 8.36 8.15 17.52
N LEU A 157 7.91 9.30 17.01
CA LEU A 157 7.50 9.46 15.61
C LEU A 157 8.68 9.26 14.66
N ARG A 158 9.84 9.87 14.94
CA ARG A 158 11.05 9.67 14.13
C ARG A 158 11.53 8.23 14.10
N GLU A 159 11.50 7.54 15.24
CA GLU A 159 11.86 6.12 15.32
C GLU A 159 10.91 5.28 14.48
N ARG A 160 9.60 5.53 14.58
CA ARG A 160 8.58 4.88 13.76
C ARG A 160 8.82 5.13 12.26
N GLU A 161 9.07 6.37 11.86
CA GLU A 161 9.41 6.71 10.48
C GLU A 161 10.64 5.94 10.00
N ALA A 162 11.72 5.92 10.78
CA ALA A 162 12.95 5.25 10.41
C ALA A 162 12.72 3.74 10.21
N VAL A 163 12.00 3.09 11.12
CA VAL A 163 11.66 1.67 11.03
C VAL A 163 10.80 1.39 9.79
N VAL A 164 9.72 2.13 9.58
CA VAL A 164 8.82 1.88 8.43
C VAL A 164 9.52 2.20 7.11
N ASN A 165 10.27 3.30 7.02
CA ASN A 165 10.98 3.67 5.80
C ASN A 165 12.11 2.70 5.48
N SER A 166 12.78 2.11 6.48
CA SER A 166 13.75 1.03 6.24
C SER A 166 13.11 -0.18 5.57
N LEU A 167 11.90 -0.57 6.01
CA LEU A 167 11.11 -1.62 5.38
C LEU A 167 10.70 -1.24 3.95
N LEU A 168 10.24 0.00 3.73
CA LEU A 168 9.79 0.46 2.41
C LEU A 168 10.93 0.45 1.39
N LEU A 169 12.14 0.87 1.77
CA LEU A 169 13.32 0.81 0.89
C LEU A 169 13.65 -0.63 0.48
N LEU A 170 13.67 -1.55 1.44
CA LEU A 170 13.94 -2.97 1.17
C LEU A 170 12.83 -3.62 0.34
N ARG A 171 11.58 -3.28 0.64
CA ARG A 171 10.40 -3.75 -0.10
C ARG A 171 10.44 -3.30 -1.56
N ASP A 172 10.62 -1.99 -1.79
CA ASP A 172 10.60 -1.43 -3.13
C ASP A 172 11.82 -1.91 -3.95
N HIS A 173 12.98 -2.09 -3.30
CA HIS A 173 14.14 -2.76 -3.92
C HIS A 173 13.83 -4.21 -4.29
N GLY A 174 13.18 -4.97 -3.40
CA GLY A 174 12.78 -6.36 -3.66
C GLY A 174 11.83 -6.47 -4.85
N ILE A 175 10.83 -5.58 -4.94
CA ILE A 175 9.89 -5.54 -6.06
C ILE A 175 10.61 -5.23 -7.38
N ALA A 176 11.54 -4.26 -7.37
CA ALA A 176 12.29 -3.87 -8.56
C ALA A 176 13.16 -5.01 -9.14
N ARG A 177 13.49 -6.02 -8.34
CA ARG A 177 14.25 -7.21 -8.77
C ARG A 177 13.40 -8.32 -9.36
N LEU A 178 12.07 -8.26 -9.19
CA LEU A 178 11.18 -9.27 -9.75
C LEU A 178 11.08 -9.09 -11.26
N GLN A 179 11.21 -10.21 -11.99
CA GLN A 179 10.83 -10.21 -13.39
C GLN A 179 9.34 -9.92 -13.53
N LEU A 180 8.92 -9.37 -14.67
CA LEU A 180 7.54 -8.97 -14.89
C LEU A 180 6.52 -10.10 -14.61
N ARG A 181 6.82 -11.34 -15.03
CA ARG A 181 5.99 -12.51 -14.73
C ARG A 181 5.95 -12.82 -13.23
N GLN A 182 7.09 -12.78 -12.57
CA GLN A 182 7.18 -12.99 -11.12
C GLN A 182 6.38 -11.91 -10.37
N ARG A 183 6.44 -10.65 -10.81
CA ARG A 183 5.67 -9.55 -10.25
C ARG A 183 4.15 -9.82 -10.31
N ARG A 184 3.64 -10.29 -11.45
CA ARG A 184 2.22 -10.66 -11.57
C ARG A 184 1.83 -11.88 -10.73
N MET A 185 2.69 -12.91 -10.67
CA MET A 185 2.46 -14.05 -9.76
C MET A 185 2.44 -13.60 -8.29
N MET A 186 3.37 -12.72 -7.90
CA MET A 186 3.39 -12.11 -6.56
C MET A 186 2.14 -11.30 -6.28
N ALA A 187 1.64 -10.53 -7.25
CA ALA A 187 0.40 -9.79 -7.11
C ALA A 187 -0.78 -10.72 -6.76
N GLY A 188 -0.92 -11.84 -7.48
CA GLY A 188 -1.95 -12.84 -7.18
C GLY A 188 -1.82 -13.43 -5.79
N LEU A 189 -0.59 -13.79 -5.37
CA LEU A 189 -0.33 -14.36 -4.04
C LEU A 189 -0.66 -13.37 -2.90
N VAL A 190 -0.29 -12.10 -3.06
CA VAL A 190 -0.58 -11.01 -2.12
C VAL A 190 -2.08 -10.67 -2.07
N LEU A 191 -2.80 -10.90 -3.16
CA LEU A 191 -4.27 -10.75 -3.22
C LEU A 191 -5.03 -12.00 -2.73
N GLY A 192 -4.32 -13.05 -2.28
CA GLY A 192 -4.94 -14.29 -1.80
C GLY A 192 -5.50 -15.20 -2.90
N GLU A 193 -5.11 -15.00 -4.16
CA GLU A 193 -5.49 -15.90 -5.27
C GLU A 193 -4.86 -17.28 -5.09
N LYS A 194 -5.53 -18.33 -5.57
CA LYS A 194 -4.99 -19.69 -5.45
C LYS A 194 -3.81 -19.87 -6.41
N GLN A 195 -2.76 -20.56 -5.95
CA GLN A 195 -1.59 -20.84 -6.80
C GLN A 195 -1.93 -21.51 -8.14
N VAL A 196 -2.96 -22.36 -8.16
CA VAL A 196 -3.43 -23.05 -9.38
C VAL A 196 -4.03 -22.06 -10.38
N GLU A 197 -4.77 -21.05 -9.90
CA GLU A 197 -5.38 -20.00 -10.73
C GLU A 197 -4.29 -19.07 -11.29
N ILE A 198 -3.33 -18.69 -10.45
CA ILE A 198 -2.15 -17.90 -10.86
C ILE A 198 -1.34 -18.65 -11.91
N ALA A 199 -1.07 -19.94 -11.70
CA ALA A 199 -0.31 -20.77 -12.62
C ALA A 199 -0.99 -20.87 -13.99
N ARG A 200 -2.32 -21.03 -14.00
CA ARG A 200 -3.11 -21.04 -15.23
C ARG A 200 -3.05 -19.70 -15.97
N ALA A 201 -3.20 -18.58 -15.25
CA ALA A 201 -3.16 -17.24 -15.84
C ALA A 201 -1.80 -16.92 -16.46
N GLU A 202 -0.71 -17.29 -15.77
CA GLU A 202 0.67 -17.02 -16.21
C GLU A 202 1.25 -18.12 -17.11
N ARG A 203 0.47 -19.17 -17.41
CA ARG A 203 0.85 -20.33 -18.23
C ARG A 203 2.14 -21.00 -17.73
N VAL A 204 2.19 -21.28 -16.43
CA VAL A 204 3.29 -21.98 -15.75
C VAL A 204 2.74 -23.14 -14.90
N SER A 205 3.63 -23.95 -14.32
CA SER A 205 3.22 -24.96 -13.35
C SER A 205 2.87 -24.33 -12.00
N GLN A 206 2.00 -24.96 -11.22
CA GLN A 206 1.76 -24.57 -9.83
C GLN A 206 3.07 -24.61 -9.02
N GLN A 207 3.95 -25.57 -9.31
CA GLN A 207 5.26 -25.67 -8.65
C GLN A 207 6.09 -24.39 -8.87
N ALA A 208 6.10 -23.81 -10.08
CA ALA A 208 6.84 -22.57 -10.35
C ALA A 208 6.32 -21.38 -9.51
N VAL A 209 4.99 -21.28 -9.31
CA VAL A 209 4.39 -20.27 -8.42
C VAL A 209 4.84 -20.51 -6.98
N SER A 210 4.87 -21.78 -6.56
CA SER A 210 5.27 -22.16 -5.22
C SER A 210 6.76 -21.97 -4.95
N ASP A 211 7.62 -22.18 -5.96
CA ASP A 211 9.07 -21.96 -5.86
C ASP A 211 9.37 -20.47 -5.77
N LEU A 212 8.65 -19.61 -6.51
CA LEU A 212 8.72 -18.17 -6.32
C LEU A 212 8.34 -17.79 -4.88
N ALA A 213 7.23 -18.31 -4.37
CA ALA A 213 6.72 -18.00 -3.03
C ALA A 213 7.68 -18.43 -1.89
N ARG A 214 8.52 -19.46 -2.12
CA ARG A 214 9.53 -19.93 -1.15
C ARG A 214 10.94 -19.38 -1.42
N GLY A 215 11.18 -18.85 -2.61
CA GLY A 215 12.46 -18.28 -3.02
C GLY A 215 12.39 -16.76 -3.07
N ALA A 216 12.50 -16.20 -4.28
CA ALA A 216 12.64 -14.76 -4.50
C ALA A 216 11.47 -13.91 -3.93
N GLY A 217 10.29 -14.49 -3.77
CA GLY A 217 9.10 -13.81 -3.24
C GLY A 217 8.87 -13.99 -1.74
N ALA A 218 9.62 -14.86 -1.06
CA ALA A 218 9.31 -15.28 0.31
C ALA A 218 9.30 -14.12 1.31
N ALA A 219 10.32 -13.27 1.28
CA ALA A 219 10.43 -12.14 2.20
C ALA A 219 9.33 -11.10 1.98
N LEU A 220 8.93 -10.83 0.73
CA LEU A 220 7.83 -9.93 0.42
C LEU A 220 6.48 -10.47 0.90
N LEU A 221 6.23 -11.78 0.73
CA LEU A 221 5.01 -12.42 1.23
C LEU A 221 4.95 -12.41 2.75
N GLU A 222 6.06 -12.72 3.42
CA GLU A 222 6.07 -12.74 4.88
C GLU A 222 5.93 -11.34 5.47
N SER A 223 6.63 -10.36 4.89
CA SER A 223 6.42 -8.96 5.22
C SER A 223 4.96 -8.55 5.02
N HIS A 224 4.32 -8.93 3.91
CA HIS A 224 2.92 -8.62 3.67
C HIS A 224 1.99 -9.20 4.75
N ARG A 225 2.16 -10.47 5.13
CA ARG A 225 1.36 -11.11 6.18
C ARG A 225 1.47 -10.41 7.53
N LEU A 226 2.67 -9.95 7.89
CA LEU A 226 2.88 -9.16 9.11
C LEU A 226 2.13 -7.83 9.05
N LEU A 227 2.10 -7.19 7.88
CA LEU A 227 1.37 -5.94 7.66
C LEU A 227 -0.15 -6.12 7.68
N GLU A 228 -0.67 -7.26 7.18
CA GLU A 228 -2.08 -7.61 7.30
C GLU A 228 -2.52 -7.71 8.77
N GLY A 229 -1.63 -8.14 9.68
CA GLY A 229 -1.87 -8.11 11.12
C GLY A 229 -1.98 -6.70 11.73
N LEU A 230 -1.53 -5.66 11.01
CA LEU A 230 -1.63 -4.25 11.40
C LEU A 230 -2.82 -3.51 10.73
N ALA A 231 -3.59 -4.19 9.89
CA ALA A 231 -4.79 -3.62 9.29
C ALA A 231 -5.88 -3.40 10.35
N ALA A 232 -6.80 -2.47 10.08
CA ALA A 232 -7.93 -2.27 10.98
C ALA A 232 -8.75 -3.57 11.12
N PRO A 233 -9.27 -3.92 12.31
CA PRO A 233 -10.12 -5.10 12.47
C PRO A 233 -11.41 -4.91 11.67
N GLY A 234 -11.45 -5.45 10.45
CA GLY A 234 -12.60 -5.28 9.56
C GLY A 234 -12.29 -5.40 8.08
N ALA A 235 -11.79 -6.55 7.63
CA ALA A 235 -12.04 -7.13 6.32
C ALA A 235 -11.35 -8.50 6.28
N ALA A 236 -12.02 -9.54 6.78
CA ALA A 236 -11.51 -10.90 6.63
C ALA A 236 -11.56 -11.30 5.14
N PRO A 237 -10.43 -11.66 4.49
CA PRO A 237 -10.51 -12.40 3.25
C PRO A 237 -11.03 -13.81 3.56
N GLY A 238 -11.94 -14.30 2.70
CA GLY A 238 -12.70 -15.54 2.90
C GLY A 238 -11.88 -16.72 3.40
N GLY A 239 -12.39 -17.36 4.45
CA GLY A 239 -11.71 -18.42 5.19
C GLY A 239 -11.31 -19.61 4.34
N SER A 240 -10.07 -20.05 4.52
CA SER A 240 -9.66 -21.43 4.28
C SER A 240 -10.11 -22.27 5.48
N ALA A 241 -11.30 -22.86 5.36
CA ALA A 241 -11.72 -23.94 6.23
C ALA A 241 -10.77 -25.13 6.00
N ARG A 242 -9.91 -25.41 6.99
CA ARG A 242 -9.12 -26.64 7.03
C ARG A 242 -10.09 -27.82 6.96
N SER A 243 -9.92 -28.65 5.93
CA SER A 243 -10.58 -29.94 5.80
C SER A 243 -10.13 -30.86 6.95
N ALA A 244 -10.94 -30.97 7.99
CA ALA A 244 -10.90 -32.13 8.88
C ALA A 244 -11.56 -33.30 8.14
N GLY A 245 -10.75 -34.05 7.39
CA GLY A 245 -11.15 -35.34 6.85
C GLY A 245 -11.43 -36.31 8.00
N GLY A 246 -12.66 -36.82 8.05
CA GLY A 246 -13.08 -37.80 9.02
C GLY A 246 -12.54 -39.20 8.73
N ALA A 247 -12.43 -39.99 9.80
CA ALA A 247 -12.55 -41.44 9.73
C ALA A 247 -13.61 -41.86 10.75
N ARG A 248 -14.79 -42.21 10.25
CA ARG A 248 -15.81 -42.98 10.95
C ARG A 248 -15.69 -44.44 10.52
N GLY A 249 -15.95 -45.33 11.47
CA GLY A 249 -16.34 -46.73 11.24
C GLY A 249 -15.29 -47.70 11.78
N GLY A 250 -15.60 -48.69 12.61
CA GLY A 250 -16.86 -49.20 13.16
C GLY A 250 -16.45 -50.25 14.21
N GLY A 251 -17.25 -50.50 15.23
CA GLY A 251 -18.15 -51.65 15.14
C GLY A 251 -18.37 -52.24 16.54
N ARG A 252 -19.59 -52.70 16.75
CA ARG A 252 -20.14 -53.24 17.99
C ARG A 252 -19.53 -54.61 18.33
N ARG A 253 -19.10 -54.79 19.58
CA ARG A 253 -19.53 -55.81 20.55
C ARG A 253 -18.50 -55.90 21.67
#